data_AF-A0A381FQN2-F1
#
_entry.id   AF-A0A381FQN2-F1
#
_cell.length_a   1.000
_cell.length_b   1.000
_cell.length_c   1.000
_cell.angle_alpha   90.00
_cell.angle_beta   90.00
_cell.angle_gamma   90.00
#
_symmetry.space_group_name_H-M   'P 1'
#
loop_
_entity.id
_entity.type
_entity.pdbx_description
1 polymer ?
#
loop_
_entity_poly.entity_id
_entity_poly.type
_entity_poly.pdbx_seq_one_letter_code
_entity_poly.pdbx_strand_id
1 'polypeptide(L)'
;MNIVDKIKTRLGPLGNHAHYAHGYYAYPKLEGEIGNTMFFNGKKKLVWSLNNYLGLANHPEVRLADIEGTKQYGLAYPMGARMMSGNTKLHEEFEEKIADYVQKEDAFKLRLSRNGINY
;
A
#
# COMPACT_ATOMS: atom_id res chain seq x y z
N MET A 1 -22.54 11.27 -28.17
CA MET A 1 -22.45 11.31 -26.69
C MET A 1 -21.02 10.98 -26.31
N ASN A 2 -20.29 11.90 -25.68
CA ASN A 2 -18.88 11.67 -25.33
C ASN A 2 -18.75 10.93 -23.97
N ILE A 3 -17.52 10.58 -23.57
CA ILE A 3 -17.29 9.84 -22.32
C ILE A 3 -17.74 10.61 -21.06
N VAL A 4 -17.69 11.94 -21.09
CA VAL A 4 -18.13 12.81 -20.00
C VAL A 4 -19.65 12.79 -19.87
N ASP A 5 -20.37 12.84 -20.99
CA ASP A 5 -21.83 12.76 -21.04
C ASP A 5 -22.34 11.40 -20.53
N LYS A 6 -21.59 10.33 -20.83
CA LYS A 6 -21.90 8.97 -20.37
C LYS A 6 -21.78 8.81 -18.85
N ILE A 7 -20.78 9.46 -18.23
CA ILE A 7 -20.60 9.44 -16.77
C ILE A 7 -21.72 10.21 -16.07
N LYS A 8 -22.15 11.35 -16.64
CA LYS A 8 -23.24 12.18 -16.08
C LYS A 8 -24.60 11.49 -16.13
N THR A 9 -24.85 10.69 -17.17
CA THR A 9 -26.15 10.05 -17.41
C THR A 9 -26.27 8.66 -16.81
N ARG A 10 -25.15 7.97 -16.54
CA ARG A 10 -25.16 6.59 -16.02
C ARG A 10 -23.97 6.32 -15.09
N LEU A 11 -24.12 6.67 -13.82
CA LEU A 11 -23.12 6.42 -12.76
C LEU A 11 -22.98 4.94 -12.37
N GLY A 12 -23.78 4.03 -12.95
CA GLY A 12 -23.76 2.60 -12.67
C GLY A 12 -24.39 2.21 -11.32
N PRO A 13 -24.40 0.92 -10.97
CA PRO A 13 -25.06 0.41 -9.77
C PRO A 13 -24.58 1.05 -8.45
N LEU A 14 -23.29 1.40 -8.37
CA LEU A 14 -22.69 2.06 -7.20
C LEU A 14 -22.94 3.58 -7.19
N GLY A 15 -23.21 4.17 -8.35
CA GLY A 15 -23.41 5.60 -8.53
C GLY A 15 -24.59 6.18 -7.76
N ASN A 16 -25.67 5.41 -7.69
CA ASN A 16 -26.89 5.77 -6.95
C ASN A 16 -26.63 5.94 -5.44
N HIS A 17 -25.55 5.34 -4.93
CA HIS A 17 -25.20 5.36 -3.51
C HIS A 17 -24.03 6.29 -3.19
N ALA A 18 -23.35 6.83 -4.21
CA ALA A 18 -22.15 7.63 -4.05
C ALA A 18 -22.36 8.88 -3.17
N HIS A 19 -23.50 9.55 -3.29
CA HIS A 19 -23.80 10.81 -2.60
C HIS A 19 -23.92 10.68 -1.08
N TYR A 20 -24.29 9.51 -0.55
CA TYR A 20 -24.35 9.27 0.90
C TYR A 20 -23.27 8.28 1.39
N ALA A 21 -22.68 7.48 0.49
CA ALA A 21 -21.62 6.55 0.85
C ALA A 21 -20.26 7.22 1.02
N HIS A 22 -19.95 8.24 0.20
CA HIS A 22 -18.63 8.85 0.17
C HIS A 22 -18.27 9.53 1.50
N GLY A 23 -17.04 9.29 1.97
CA GLY A 23 -16.51 9.85 3.22
C GLY A 23 -16.93 9.09 4.48
N TYR A 24 -17.97 8.25 4.41
CA TYR A 24 -18.40 7.42 5.55
C TYR A 24 -18.25 5.93 5.26
N TYR A 25 -19.03 5.39 4.31
CA TYR A 25 -19.02 3.97 3.95
C TYR A 25 -17.99 3.64 2.87
N ALA A 26 -17.77 4.58 1.96
CA ALA A 26 -16.77 4.50 0.90
C ALA A 26 -15.74 5.61 1.10
N TYR A 27 -14.45 5.26 1.05
CA TYR A 27 -13.34 6.19 1.28
C TYR A 27 -13.43 6.92 2.65
N PRO A 28 -13.57 6.20 3.77
CA PRO A 28 -13.54 6.82 5.09
C PRO A 28 -12.21 7.52 5.33
N LYS A 29 -12.26 8.71 5.94
CA LYS A 29 -11.06 9.48 6.30
C LYS A 29 -10.68 9.16 7.75
N LEU A 30 -9.74 8.23 7.90
CA LEU A 30 -9.13 7.94 9.19
C LEU A 30 -7.92 8.86 9.40
N GLU A 31 -7.75 9.35 10.62
CA GLU A 31 -6.71 10.29 11.00
C GLU A 31 -5.97 9.81 12.26
N GLY A 32 -4.72 10.26 12.41
CA GLY A 32 -3.82 9.88 13.51
C GLY A 32 -2.90 8.71 13.14
N GLU A 33 -2.19 8.20 14.14
CA GLU A 33 -1.31 7.04 13.97
C GLU A 33 -2.09 5.77 13.65
N ILE A 34 -1.52 4.92 12.79
CA ILE A 34 -2.12 3.64 12.39
C ILE A 34 -2.23 2.71 13.60
N GLY A 35 -3.43 2.32 14.00
CA GLY A 35 -3.60 1.43 15.15
C GLY A 35 -4.99 0.85 15.29
N ASN A 36 -5.19 0.11 16.38
CA ASN A 36 -6.50 -0.44 16.74
C ASN A 36 -7.52 0.65 17.11
N THR A 37 -7.08 1.89 17.28
CA THR A 37 -7.92 3.04 17.59
C THR A 37 -7.41 4.26 16.82
N MET A 38 -8.27 4.90 16.03
CA MET A 38 -7.93 6.09 15.23
C MET A 38 -9.05 7.14 15.31
N PHE A 39 -8.83 8.32 14.74
CA PHE A 39 -9.86 9.34 14.61
C PHE A 39 -10.64 9.16 13.32
N PHE A 40 -11.97 9.21 13.42
CA PHE A 40 -12.89 9.20 12.29
C PHE A 40 -13.94 10.28 12.54
N ASN A 41 -14.03 11.26 11.63
CA ASN A 41 -14.89 12.44 11.76
C ASN A 41 -14.74 13.13 13.13
N GLY A 42 -13.49 13.37 13.54
CA GLY A 42 -13.14 14.02 14.81
C GLY A 42 -13.39 13.18 16.07
N LYS A 43 -13.85 11.93 15.94
CA LYS A 43 -14.15 11.04 17.08
C LYS A 43 -13.19 9.87 17.10
N LYS A 44 -12.67 9.54 18.29
CA LYS A 44 -11.84 8.35 18.51
C LYS A 44 -12.71 7.09 18.36
N LYS A 45 -12.29 6.15 17.50
CA LYS A 45 -13.02 4.92 17.17
C LYS A 45 -12.08 3.73 17.16
N LEU A 46 -12.57 2.57 17.59
CA LEU A 46 -11.90 1.28 17.33
C LEU A 46 -11.90 1.00 15.83
N VAL A 47 -10.78 0.47 15.33
CA VAL A 47 -10.56 0.22 13.91
C VAL A 47 -10.34 -1.28 13.69
N TRP A 48 -11.25 -1.88 12.92
CA TRP A 48 -11.22 -3.29 12.52
C TRP A 48 -10.98 -3.49 11.02
N SER A 49 -10.75 -2.39 10.29
CA SER A 49 -10.69 -2.36 8.82
C SER A 49 -9.26 -2.30 8.26
N LEU A 50 -8.24 -2.37 9.12
CA LEU A 50 -6.83 -2.30 8.71
C LEU A 50 -6.18 -3.67 8.69
N ASN A 51 -5.20 -3.83 7.79
CA ASN A 51 -4.39 -5.04 7.67
C ASN A 51 -3.10 -4.97 8.52
N ASN A 52 -3.09 -4.15 9.58
CA ASN A 52 -1.92 -3.97 10.45
C ASN A 52 -1.93 -4.99 11.62
N TYR A 53 -2.00 -6.28 11.29
CA TYR A 53 -2.24 -7.35 12.27
C TYR A 53 -1.19 -7.43 13.39
N LEU A 54 0.08 -7.20 13.03
CA LEU A 54 1.20 -7.29 13.96
C LEU A 54 1.62 -5.92 14.53
N GLY A 55 0.93 -4.83 14.17
CA GLY A 55 1.30 -3.48 14.62
C GLY A 55 2.56 -2.90 13.97
N LEU A 56 3.13 -3.58 12.96
CA LEU A 56 4.43 -3.22 12.39
C LEU A 56 4.44 -1.86 11.68
N ALA A 57 3.29 -1.33 11.27
CA ALA A 57 3.20 -0.03 10.59
C ALA A 57 3.79 1.14 11.40
N ASN A 58 3.83 1.05 12.74
CA ASN A 58 4.41 2.06 13.63
C ASN A 58 5.62 1.55 14.42
N HIS A 59 6.11 0.34 14.15
CA HIS A 59 7.20 -0.24 14.94
C HIS A 59 8.46 0.63 14.85
N PRO A 60 9.11 1.01 15.97
CA PRO A 60 10.22 1.97 15.96
C PRO A 60 11.37 1.56 15.03
N GLU A 61 11.72 0.28 15.00
CA GLU A 61 12.80 -0.23 14.15
C GLU A 61 12.45 -0.15 12.66
N VAL A 62 11.18 -0.37 12.29
CA VAL A 62 10.71 -0.26 10.90
C VAL A 62 10.78 1.19 10.45
N ARG A 63 10.31 2.12 11.29
CA ARG A 63 10.37 3.56 11.00
C ARG A 63 11.81 4.07 10.93
N LEU A 64 12.71 3.53 11.75
CA LEU A 64 14.12 3.86 11.70
C LEU A 64 14.76 3.35 10.40
N ALA A 65 14.44 2.13 9.96
CA ALA A 65 14.90 1.59 8.69
C ALA A 65 14.43 2.46 7.50
N ASP A 66 13.18 2.95 7.52
CA ASP A 66 12.68 3.89 6.51
C ASP A 66 13.44 5.21 6.50
N ILE A 67 13.75 5.77 7.68
CA ILE A 67 14.50 7.03 7.82
C ILE A 67 15.92 6.85 7.25
N GLU A 68 16.62 5.80 7.65
CA GLU A 68 18.01 5.59 7.21
C GLU A 68 18.07 5.22 5.72
N GLY A 69 17.14 4.40 5.22
CA GLY A 69 17.01 4.11 3.80
C GLY A 69 16.77 5.38 2.98
N THR A 70 15.87 6.26 3.44
CA THR A 70 15.59 7.53 2.76
C THR A 70 16.82 8.46 2.78
N LYS A 71 17.55 8.55 3.89
CA LYS A 71 18.79 9.35 3.97
C LYS A 71 19.86 8.84 3.00
N GLN A 72 20.00 7.52 2.90
CA GLN A 72 21.08 6.91 2.11
C GLN A 72 20.77 6.89 0.60
N TYR A 73 19.52 6.66 0.22
CA TYR A 73 19.15 6.38 -1.17
C TYR A 73 18.17 7.39 -1.77
N GLY A 74 17.56 8.26 -0.96
CA GLY A 74 16.44 9.09 -1.38
C GLY A 74 15.22 8.24 -1.76
N LEU A 75 14.30 8.82 -2.53
CA LEU A 75 13.01 8.18 -2.88
C LEU A 75 12.97 7.58 -4.29
N ALA A 76 14.01 7.81 -5.08
CA ALA A 76 14.02 7.49 -6.51
C ALA A 76 15.07 6.46 -6.91
N TYR A 77 15.97 6.09 -5.99
CA TYR A 77 17.03 5.12 -6.24
C TYR A 77 16.58 3.68 -5.91
N PRO A 78 16.98 2.68 -6.70
CA PRO A 78 17.46 2.80 -8.08
C PRO A 78 16.29 3.15 -9.01
N MET A 79 16.55 3.87 -10.11
CA MET A 79 15.53 4.18 -11.10
C MET A 79 15.64 3.25 -12.32
N GLY A 80 14.51 2.66 -12.72
CA GLY A 80 14.42 1.83 -13.92
C GLY A 80 13.77 0.46 -13.65
N ALA A 81 13.63 -0.34 -14.71
CA ALA A 81 13.20 -1.73 -14.59
C ALA A 81 14.32 -2.60 -14.01
N ARG A 82 13.97 -3.69 -13.31
CA ARG A 82 14.93 -4.67 -12.76
C ARG A 82 15.87 -5.21 -13.84
N MET A 83 15.35 -5.46 -15.05
CA MET A 83 16.15 -5.93 -16.20
C MET A 83 17.15 -4.91 -16.75
N MET A 84 17.06 -3.64 -16.32
CA MET A 84 17.92 -2.55 -16.78
C MET A 84 18.71 -2.00 -15.59
N SER A 85 18.45 -0.75 -15.18
CA SER A 85 19.16 -0.04 -14.12
C SER A 85 18.50 -0.11 -12.74
N GLY A 86 17.39 -0.85 -12.60
CA GLY A 86 16.56 -0.88 -11.40
C GLY A 86 16.89 -1.99 -10.40
N ASN A 87 17.88 -2.84 -10.68
CA ASN A 87 18.29 -3.93 -9.79
C ASN A 87 19.48 -3.50 -8.91
N THR A 88 19.45 -3.84 -7.62
CA THR A 88 20.55 -3.54 -6.68
C THR A 88 20.82 -4.77 -5.82
N LYS A 89 22.01 -4.82 -5.23
CA LYS A 89 22.40 -5.88 -4.28
C LYS A 89 21.39 -6.04 -3.14
N LEU A 90 20.81 -4.93 -2.65
CA LEU A 90 19.79 -4.99 -1.60
C LEU A 90 18.50 -5.69 -2.03
N HIS A 91 18.15 -5.65 -3.32
CA HIS A 91 17.00 -6.41 -3.82
C HIS A 91 17.29 -7.92 -3.75
N GLU A 92 18.47 -8.34 -4.21
CA GLU A 92 18.91 -9.74 -4.21
C GLU A 92 19.06 -10.27 -2.78
N GLU A 93 19.70 -9.52 -1.88
CA GLU A 93 19.84 -9.90 -0.47
C GLU A 93 18.48 -10.01 0.24
N PHE A 94 17.50 -9.19 -0.13
CA PHE A 94 16.14 -9.29 0.40
C PHE A 94 15.42 -10.55 -0.14
N GLU A 95 15.56 -10.81 -1.43
CA GLU A 95 14.99 -11.98 -2.10
C GLU A 95 15.52 -13.28 -1.49
N GLU A 96 16.84 -13.40 -1.29
CA GLU A 96 17.47 -14.54 -0.61
C GLU A 96 16.95 -14.74 0.82
N LYS A 97 16.91 -13.66 1.62
CA LYS A 97 16.42 -13.72 3.02
C LYS A 97 14.96 -14.14 3.10
N ILE A 98 14.13 -13.67 2.17
CA ILE A 98 12.72 -14.04 2.13
C ILE A 98 12.55 -15.48 1.69
N ALA A 99 13.28 -15.93 0.65
CA ALA A 99 13.26 -17.31 0.20
C ALA A 99 13.63 -18.29 1.34
N ASP A 100 14.70 -17.98 2.08
CA ASP A 100 15.10 -18.75 3.27
C ASP A 100 14.02 -18.73 4.36
N TYR A 101 13.50 -17.55 4.70
CA TYR A 101 12.47 -17.39 5.73
C TYR A 101 11.19 -18.18 5.41
N VAL A 102 10.75 -18.19 4.15
CA VAL A 102 9.55 -18.93 3.71
C VAL A 102 9.84 -20.36 3.25
N GLN A 103 11.10 -20.81 3.36
CA GLN A 103 11.56 -22.14 2.94
C GLN A 103 11.22 -22.46 1.48
N LYS A 104 11.59 -21.56 0.57
CA LYS A 104 11.47 -21.71 -0.88
C LYS A 104 12.84 -21.63 -1.54
N GLU A 105 12.96 -22.22 -2.72
CA GLU A 105 14.22 -22.25 -3.48
C GLU A 105 14.66 -20.84 -3.92
N ASP A 106 13.69 -19.97 -4.22
CA ASP A 106 13.94 -18.60 -4.67
C ASP A 106 12.72 -17.71 -4.35
N ALA A 107 12.92 -16.39 -4.37
CA ALA A 107 11.88 -15.39 -4.23
C ALA A 107 12.17 -14.19 -5.15
N PHE A 108 11.11 -13.54 -5.62
CA PHE A 108 11.26 -12.35 -6.45
C PHE A 108 10.42 -11.19 -5.92
N LYS A 109 11.07 -10.06 -5.70
CA LYS A 109 10.45 -8.85 -5.17
C LYS A 109 9.67 -8.13 -6.26
N LEU A 110 8.38 -7.95 -6.00
CA LEU A 110 7.47 -7.14 -6.79
C LEU A 110 7.10 -5.85 -6.07
N ARG A 111 6.78 -4.78 -6.82
CA ARG A 111 6.37 -3.50 -6.22
C ARG A 111 4.98 -3.59 -5.55
N LEU A 112 4.07 -4.34 -6.15
CA LEU A 112 2.72 -4.58 -5.66
C LEU A 112 2.39 -6.06 -5.89
N SER A 113 1.72 -6.69 -4.94
CA SER A 113 1.35 -8.11 -5.01
C SER A 113 0.48 -8.44 -6.23
N ARG A 114 -0.36 -7.50 -6.69
CA ARG A 114 -1.20 -7.67 -7.90
C ARG A 114 -0.39 -7.93 -9.18
N ASN A 115 0.87 -7.52 -9.23
CA ASN A 115 1.71 -7.68 -10.42
C ASN A 115 2.29 -9.10 -10.55
N GLY A 116 2.09 -9.97 -9.56
CA GLY A 116 2.59 -11.36 -9.56
C GLY A 116 1.60 -12.38 -10.11
N ILE A 117 0.38 -11.96 -10.47
CA ILE A 117 -0.64 -12.82 -11.03
C ILE A 117 -0.70 -12.56 -12.53
N ASN A 118 0.01 -13.38 -13.30
CA ASN A 118 -0.27 -13.52 -14.74
C ASN A 118 -1.57 -14.33 -14.86
N TYR A 119 -2.54 -13.81 -15.62
CA TYR A 119 -3.72 -14.56 -16.04
C TYR A 119 -3.34 -15.65 -17.03
#